data_AF-A0A8T3MML5-F1
#
_entry.id   AF-A0A8T3MML5-F1
#
_cell.length_a   1.000
_cell.length_b   1.000
_cell.length_c   1.000
_cell.angle_alpha   90.00
_cell.angle_beta   90.00
_cell.angle_gamma   90.00
#
_symmetry.space_group_name_H-M   'P 1'
#
loop_
_entity.id
_entity.type
_entity.pdbx_description
1 polymer ?
#
loop_
_entity_poly.entity_id
_entity_poly.type
_entity_poly.pdbx_seq_one_letter_code
_entity_poly.pdbx_strand_id
1 'polypeptide(L)'
;GQVAVGAISEADRHNIRGEKISIDTIPIVGEADLAAAVRAVARLPRAVALVLAGALMGGDITRAVEDVRAKGILVISLNMAGSVPRAADLVVSDPIQAGVMAVMAVARTARFDMARQRGRRY
;
A
#
# COMPACT_ATOMS: atom_id res chain seq x y z
N GLY A 1 10.94 -6.24 -1.02
CA GLY A 1 12.24 -5.59 -0.74
C GLY A 1 12.19 -4.10 -1.00
N GLN A 2 12.19 -3.68 -2.28
CA GLN A 2 12.36 -2.28 -2.68
C GLN A 2 11.32 -1.30 -2.09
N VAL A 3 10.05 -1.70 -1.99
CA VAL A 3 9.00 -0.89 -1.33
C VAL A 3 9.37 -0.55 0.11
N ALA A 4 9.90 -1.51 0.86
CA ALA A 4 10.28 -1.29 2.25
C ALA A 4 11.41 -0.26 2.36
N VAL A 5 12.37 -0.25 1.42
CA VAL A 5 13.47 0.72 1.40
C VAL A 5 12.94 2.16 1.32
N GLY A 6 12.04 2.43 0.38
CA GLY A 6 11.43 3.75 0.22
C GLY A 6 10.57 4.15 1.42
N ALA A 7 9.74 3.21 1.91
CA ALA A 7 8.86 3.46 3.04
C ALA A 7 9.64 3.70 4.35
N ILE A 8 10.68 2.91 4.63
CA ILE A 8 11.51 3.09 5.83
C ILE A 8 12.22 4.44 5.79
N SER A 9 12.81 4.80 4.65
CA SER A 9 13.50 6.09 4.50
C SER A 9 12.57 7.28 4.71
N GLU A 10 11.33 7.20 4.20
CA GLU A 10 10.36 8.28 4.39
C GLU A 10 9.81 8.31 5.82
N ALA A 11 9.52 7.16 6.40
CA ALA A 11 9.03 7.06 7.77
C ALA A 11 10.04 7.67 8.75
N ASP A 12 11.34 7.42 8.56
CA ASP A 12 12.40 8.00 9.39
C ASP A 12 12.38 9.54 9.37
N ARG A 13 12.26 10.15 8.19
CA ARG A 13 12.15 11.62 8.03
C ARG A 13 10.95 12.22 8.78
N HIS A 14 9.83 11.50 8.81
CA HIS A 14 8.63 11.93 9.52
C HIS A 14 8.72 11.67 11.03
N ASN A 15 9.30 10.53 11.43
CA ASN A 15 9.43 10.14 12.83
C ASN A 15 10.37 11.06 13.61
N ILE A 16 11.46 11.55 12.99
CA ILE A 16 12.36 12.55 13.60
C ILE A 16 11.61 13.85 13.95
N ARG A 17 10.51 14.15 13.26
CA ARG A 17 9.65 15.33 13.50
C ARG A 17 8.47 15.05 14.44
N GLY A 18 8.46 13.89 15.10
CA GLY A 18 7.48 13.52 16.12
C GLY A 18 6.30 12.68 15.63
N GLU A 19 6.27 12.26 14.36
CA GLU A 19 5.31 11.25 13.91
C GLU A 19 5.71 9.84 14.39
N LYS A 20 4.79 8.88 14.27
CA LYS A 20 5.03 7.48 14.66
C LYS A 20 4.50 6.54 13.59
N ILE A 21 5.31 6.33 12.57
CA ILE A 21 5.00 5.49 11.41
C ILE A 21 5.93 4.26 11.45
N SER A 22 5.33 3.08 11.46
CA SER A 22 6.03 1.78 11.41
C SER A 22 5.75 1.09 10.08
N ILE A 23 6.74 0.40 9.54
CA ILE A 23 6.64 -0.35 8.28
C ILE A 23 6.72 -1.85 8.59
N ASP A 24 5.59 -2.54 8.44
CA ASP A 24 5.50 -3.98 8.62
C ASP A 24 5.45 -4.67 7.25
N THR A 25 6.22 -5.75 7.06
CA THR A 25 6.25 -6.48 5.79
C THR A 25 6.17 -7.98 6.01
N ILE A 26 5.51 -8.67 5.08
CA ILE A 26 5.40 -10.12 5.07
C ILE A 26 5.47 -10.61 3.61
N PRO A 27 6.36 -11.56 3.27
CA PRO A 27 6.38 -12.17 1.94
C PRO A 27 5.31 -13.27 1.87
N ILE A 28 4.37 -13.16 0.93
CA ILE A 28 3.30 -14.14 0.73
C ILE A 28 3.18 -14.42 -0.77
N VAL A 29 2.99 -15.69 -1.13
CA VAL A 29 2.75 -16.15 -2.49
C VAL A 29 1.48 -16.99 -2.53
N GLY A 30 0.89 -17.15 -3.72
CA GLY A 30 -0.37 -17.87 -3.90
C GLY A 30 -1.58 -16.96 -3.72
N GLU A 31 -2.59 -17.15 -4.57
CA GLU A 31 -3.77 -16.27 -4.62
C GLU A 31 -4.60 -16.32 -3.34
N ALA A 32 -4.91 -17.53 -2.85
CA ALA A 32 -5.75 -17.73 -1.67
C ALA A 32 -5.11 -17.16 -0.40
N ASP A 33 -3.84 -17.49 -0.15
CA ASP A 33 -3.11 -17.04 1.03
C ASP A 33 -2.92 -15.52 1.02
N LEU A 34 -2.57 -14.96 -0.13
CA LEU A 34 -2.43 -13.51 -0.28
C LEU A 34 -3.77 -12.80 -0.09
N ALA A 35 -4.86 -13.30 -0.67
CA ALA A 35 -6.19 -12.72 -0.47
C ALA A 35 -6.64 -12.77 1.00
N ALA A 36 -6.35 -13.87 1.71
CA ALA A 36 -6.62 -13.99 3.14
C ALA A 36 -5.81 -12.98 3.96
N ALA A 37 -4.53 -12.81 3.65
CA ALA A 37 -3.66 -11.84 4.29
C ALA A 37 -4.11 -10.41 4.04
N VAL A 38 -4.49 -10.05 2.80
CA VAL A 38 -5.05 -8.74 2.46
C VAL A 38 -6.27 -8.45 3.33
N ARG A 39 -7.25 -9.37 3.40
CA ARG A 39 -8.45 -9.16 4.24
C ARG A 39 -8.12 -9.00 5.72
N ALA A 40 -7.08 -9.68 6.20
CA ALA A 40 -6.65 -9.58 7.59
C ALA A 40 -6.11 -8.19 7.95
N VAL A 41 -5.59 -7.41 6.99
CA VAL A 41 -5.06 -6.06 7.23
C VAL A 41 -6.10 -5.14 7.88
N ALA A 42 -7.37 -5.25 7.48
CA ALA A 42 -8.44 -4.44 8.06
C ALA A 42 -8.76 -4.76 9.55
N ARG A 43 -8.14 -5.80 10.12
CA ARG A 43 -8.25 -6.14 11.55
C ARG A 43 -7.03 -5.68 12.35
N LEU A 44 -6.00 -5.12 11.70
CA LEU A 44 -4.81 -4.63 12.37
C LEU A 44 -5.09 -3.25 12.98
N PRO A 45 -4.89 -3.05 14.30
CA PRO A 45 -5.38 -1.86 15.01
C PRO A 45 -4.88 -0.51 14.49
N ARG A 46 -3.70 -0.47 13.86
CA ARG A 46 -3.05 0.77 13.38
C ARG A 46 -2.79 0.77 11.88
N ALA A 47 -3.27 -0.24 11.14
CA ALA A 47 -3.06 -0.27 9.69
C ALA A 47 -3.94 0.77 9.02
N VAL A 48 -3.31 1.59 8.18
CA VAL A 48 -3.96 2.70 7.46
C VAL A 48 -3.65 2.67 5.97
N ALA A 49 -2.55 2.01 5.56
CA ALA A 49 -2.17 1.80 4.18
C ALA A 49 -1.63 0.38 3.98
N LEU A 50 -1.84 -0.16 2.77
CA LEU A 50 -1.34 -1.44 2.30
C LEU A 50 -0.68 -1.23 0.94
N VAL A 51 0.54 -1.75 0.77
CA VAL A 51 1.22 -1.78 -0.53
C VAL A 51 1.32 -3.22 -1.03
N LEU A 52 0.76 -3.49 -2.21
CA LEU A 52 0.87 -4.78 -2.89
C LEU A 52 2.01 -4.74 -3.90
N ALA A 53 3.02 -5.58 -3.68
CA ALA A 53 4.23 -5.63 -4.48
C ALA A 53 4.44 -7.02 -5.07
N GLY A 54 4.36 -7.12 -6.39
CA GLY A 54 4.59 -8.35 -7.15
C GLY A 54 4.50 -8.10 -8.65
N ALA A 55 4.61 -9.17 -9.43
CA ALA A 55 4.58 -9.11 -10.89
C ALA A 55 3.18 -9.43 -11.49
N LEU A 56 2.35 -10.20 -10.78
CA LEU A 56 1.00 -10.58 -11.19
C LEU A 56 0.12 -10.80 -9.96
N MET A 57 -0.98 -10.07 -9.85
CA MET A 57 -2.01 -10.29 -8.83
C MET A 57 -3.40 -10.03 -9.39
N GLY A 58 -4.35 -10.93 -9.11
CA GLY A 58 -5.71 -10.87 -9.63
C GLY A 58 -6.70 -11.69 -8.81
N GLY A 59 -7.87 -11.97 -9.39
CA GLY A 59 -8.85 -12.90 -8.81
C GLY A 59 -9.30 -12.51 -7.41
N ASP A 60 -9.20 -13.43 -6.46
CA ASP A 60 -9.58 -13.22 -5.06
C ASP A 60 -8.80 -12.10 -4.37
N ILE A 61 -7.58 -11.80 -4.81
CA ILE A 61 -6.80 -10.67 -4.28
C ILE A 61 -7.47 -9.36 -4.67
N THR A 62 -8.07 -9.27 -5.86
CA THR A 62 -8.79 -8.05 -6.30
C THR A 62 -10.03 -7.81 -5.44
N ARG A 63 -10.82 -8.86 -5.19
CA ARG A 63 -11.96 -8.79 -4.26
C ARG A 63 -11.53 -8.38 -2.85
N ALA A 64 -10.45 -8.99 -2.35
CA ALA A 64 -9.90 -8.65 -1.04
C ALA A 64 -9.44 -7.18 -0.95
N VAL A 65 -8.85 -6.63 -2.02
CA VAL A 65 -8.47 -5.22 -2.12
C VAL A 65 -9.69 -4.31 -2.04
N GLU A 66 -10.76 -4.63 -2.76
CA GLU A 66 -12.02 -3.87 -2.70
C GLU A 66 -12.61 -3.90 -1.28
N ASP A 67 -12.63 -5.08 -0.63
CA ASP A 67 -13.13 -5.27 0.74
C ASP A 67 -12.37 -4.39 1.75
N VAL A 68 -11.04 -4.30 1.66
CA VAL A 68 -10.24 -3.50 2.62
C VAL A 68 -10.31 -2.01 2.32
N ARG A 69 -10.40 -1.61 1.05
CA ARG A 69 -10.63 -0.20 0.68
C ARG A 69 -11.96 0.31 1.18
N ALA A 70 -13.01 -0.51 1.09
CA ALA A 70 -14.32 -0.19 1.65
C ALA A 70 -14.28 0.05 3.18
N LYS A 71 -13.27 -0.51 3.87
CA LYS A 71 -13.02 -0.31 5.30
C LYS A 71 -12.08 0.86 5.61
N GLY A 72 -11.72 1.66 4.60
CA GLY A 72 -10.89 2.86 4.76
C GLY A 72 -9.39 2.61 4.74
N ILE A 73 -8.93 1.40 4.42
CA ILE A 73 -7.49 1.13 4.22
C ILE A 73 -7.08 1.63 2.83
N LEU A 74 -6.10 2.51 2.78
CA LEU A 74 -5.53 2.95 1.51
C LEU A 74 -4.76 1.79 0.85
N VAL A 75 -5.05 1.50 -0.42
CA VAL A 75 -4.31 0.45 -1.15
C VAL A 75 -3.51 1.03 -2.30
N ILE A 76 -2.20 0.77 -2.27
CA ILE A 76 -1.26 1.10 -3.35
C ILE A 76 -0.83 -0.21 -4.01
N SER A 77 -0.89 -0.27 -5.34
CA SER A 77 -0.40 -1.40 -6.12
C SER A 77 0.85 -1.00 -6.89
N LEU A 78 1.80 -1.92 -7.04
CA LEU A 78 2.77 -1.75 -8.12
C LEU A 78 2.07 -1.88 -9.48
N ASN A 79 2.66 -1.29 -10.51
CA ASN A 79 2.23 -1.50 -11.89
C ASN A 79 2.60 -2.92 -12.33
N MET A 80 1.67 -3.85 -12.12
CA MET A 80 1.86 -5.29 -12.32
C MET A 80 0.78 -5.88 -13.22
N ALA A 81 0.95 -7.12 -13.68
CA ALA A 81 -0.09 -7.81 -14.43
C ALA A 81 -1.28 -8.19 -13.53
N GLY A 82 -2.44 -8.46 -14.15
CA GLY A 82 -3.66 -8.88 -13.44
C GLY A 82 -4.64 -7.74 -13.15
N SER A 83 -5.59 -7.99 -12.26
CA SER A 83 -6.71 -7.08 -11.98
C SER A 83 -6.50 -6.19 -10.75
N VAL A 84 -5.56 -6.51 -9.85
CA VAL A 84 -5.31 -5.73 -8.63
C VAL A 84 -4.99 -4.25 -8.89
N PRO A 85 -4.16 -3.87 -9.88
CA PRO A 85 -3.88 -2.45 -10.13
C PRO A 85 -5.13 -1.62 -10.43
N ARG A 86 -6.18 -2.21 -11.02
CA ARG A 86 -7.43 -1.48 -11.30
C ARG A 86 -8.30 -1.31 -10.05
N ALA A 87 -8.14 -2.17 -9.05
CA ALA A 87 -8.87 -2.10 -7.80
C ALA A 87 -8.17 -1.27 -6.72
N ALA A 88 -6.90 -0.90 -6.90
CA ALA A 88 -6.14 -0.08 -5.96
C ALA A 88 -6.55 1.41 -6.02
N ASP A 89 -6.19 2.19 -5.00
CA ASP A 89 -6.36 3.65 -5.01
C ASP A 89 -5.32 4.35 -5.87
N LEU A 90 -4.11 3.80 -5.90
CA LEU A 90 -2.97 4.34 -6.60
C LEU A 90 -2.13 3.21 -7.20
N VAL A 91 -1.62 3.42 -8.41
CA VAL A 91 -0.70 2.50 -9.08
C VAL A 91 0.62 3.21 -9.32
N VAL A 92 1.72 2.61 -8.85
CA VAL A 92 3.06 3.18 -8.94
C VAL A 92 4.01 2.15 -9.55
N SER A 93 4.75 2.52 -10.58
CA SER A 93 5.65 1.60 -11.28
C SER A 93 6.95 1.39 -10.51
N ASP A 94 7.53 2.47 -9.97
CA ASP A 94 8.74 2.38 -9.17
C ASP A 94 8.43 1.91 -7.73
N PRO A 95 8.98 0.77 -7.28
CA PRO A 95 8.67 0.25 -5.96
C PRO A 95 9.22 1.14 -4.83
N ILE A 96 10.33 1.85 -5.01
CA ILE A 96 10.87 2.74 -3.98
C ILE A 96 9.89 3.92 -3.78
N GLN A 97 9.47 4.55 -4.88
CA GLN A 97 8.48 5.62 -4.89
C GLN A 97 7.15 5.16 -4.28
N ALA A 98 6.69 3.94 -4.56
CA ALA A 98 5.47 3.40 -3.95
C ALA A 98 5.55 3.40 -2.42
N GLY A 99 6.71 3.01 -1.87
CA GLY A 99 6.96 3.06 -0.43
C GLY A 99 6.97 4.48 0.14
N VAL A 100 7.65 5.41 -0.54
CA VAL A 100 7.67 6.83 -0.14
C VAL A 100 6.25 7.42 -0.14
N MET A 101 5.50 7.22 -1.22
CA MET A 101 4.13 7.73 -1.37
C MET A 101 3.17 7.11 -0.34
N ALA A 102 3.36 5.85 0.04
CA ALA A 102 2.58 5.22 1.11
C ALA A 102 2.74 5.94 2.45
N VAL A 103 3.96 6.33 2.80
CA VAL A 103 4.22 7.07 4.04
C VAL A 103 3.70 8.50 3.94
N MET A 104 3.96 9.19 2.83
CA MET A 104 3.46 10.55 2.62
C MET A 104 1.93 10.63 2.69
N ALA A 105 1.22 9.59 2.25
CA ALA A 105 -0.23 9.48 2.34
C ALA A 105 -0.77 9.36 3.77
N VAL A 106 0.04 8.82 4.68
CA VAL A 106 -0.35 8.57 6.07
C VAL A 106 0.14 9.69 6.99
N ALA A 107 1.26 10.30 6.65
CA ALA A 107 1.89 11.35 7.44
C ALA A 107 1.01 12.59 7.54
N ARG A 108 0.79 13.09 8.76
CA ARG A 108 -0.02 14.30 8.98
C ARG A 108 0.68 15.58 8.55
N THR A 109 2.02 15.57 8.50
CA THR A 109 2.81 16.75 8.14
C THR A 109 3.09 16.84 6.63
N ALA A 110 2.78 15.79 5.87
CA ALA A 110 2.92 15.82 4.43
C ALA A 110 1.77 16.61 3.79
N ARG A 111 2.07 17.45 2.79
CA ARG A 111 1.05 18.10 1.94
C ARG A 111 0.50 17.16 0.86
N PHE A 112 0.78 15.87 0.98
CA PHE A 112 0.43 14.88 -0.03
C PHE A 112 -1.02 14.46 0.13
N ASP A 113 -1.84 14.88 -0.83
CA ASP A 113 -3.28 14.62 -0.84
C ASP A 113 -3.57 13.40 -1.73
N MET A 114 -3.87 12.27 -1.09
CA MET A 114 -4.26 11.04 -1.77
C MET A 114 -5.53 11.18 -2.61
N ALA A 115 -6.48 12.02 -2.20
CA ALA A 115 -7.72 12.21 -2.96
C ALA A 115 -7.43 12.79 -4.35
N ARG A 116 -6.41 13.66 -4.45
CA ARG A 116 -5.94 14.20 -5.74
C ARG A 116 -5.14 13.22 -6.58
N GLN A 117 -4.58 12.17 -5.98
CA GLN A 117 -3.79 11.17 -6.69
C GLN A 117 -4.59 9.93 -7.11
N ARG A 118 -5.83 9.78 -6.63
CA ARG A 118 -6.64 8.59 -6.89
C ARG A 118 -6.85 8.36 -8.39
N GLY A 119 -6.57 7.13 -8.85
CA GLY A 119 -6.69 6.74 -10.25
C GLY A 119 -5.53 7.19 -11.16
N ARG A 120 -4.51 7.89 -10.63
CA ARG A 120 -3.29 8.22 -11.37
C ARG A 120 -2.31 7.04 -11.42
N ARG A 121 -1.44 7.07 -12.43
CA ARG A 121 -0.32 6.13 -12.61
C ARG A 121 0.98 6.91 -12.65
N TYR A 122 1.99 6.39 -11.94
CA TYR A 122 3.35 6.94 -11.87
C TYR A 122 4.38 5.90 -12.30
#